data_AF-A0A3M2UK02-F1
#
_entry.id   AF-A0A3M2UK02-F1
#
_cell.length_a   1.000
_cell.length_b   1.000
_cell.length_c   1.000
_cell.angle_alpha   90.00
_cell.angle_beta   90.00
_cell.angle_gamma   90.00
#
_symmetry.space_group_name_H-M   'P 1'
#
loop_
_entity.id
_entity.type
_entity.pdbx_description
1 polymer ?
#
loop_
_entity_poly.entity_id
_entity_poly.type
_entity_poly.pdbx_seq_one_letter_code
_entity_poly.pdbx_strand_id
1 'polypeptide(L)'
;AQARTQSSIALSDDGVNWVLCNASPDIRAQLQGFAPMQPGRALRDTGISAIVLMDSQIDHTTGLLSLREGCPHQVWCTDMVHEDLSTGFPLFE
;
A
#
# COMPACT_ATOMS: atom_id res chain seq x y z
N ALA A 1 25.35 -8.51 8.51
CA ALA A 1 24.33 -7.98 7.57
C ALA A 1 23.03 -7.74 8.33
N GLN A 2 22.17 -6.82 7.90
CA GLN A 2 20.87 -6.54 8.52
C GLN A 2 19.75 -6.82 7.52
N ALA A 3 18.75 -7.59 7.93
CA ALA A 3 17.58 -7.93 7.12
C ALA A 3 16.79 -6.67 6.71
N ARG A 4 16.16 -6.71 5.53
CA ARG A 4 15.36 -5.65 4.93
C ARG A 4 14.15 -6.27 4.23
N THR A 5 13.03 -5.56 4.25
CA THR A 5 11.83 -5.89 3.48
C THR A 5 11.92 -5.29 2.08
N GLN A 6 11.00 -5.68 1.19
CA GLN A 6 10.89 -5.17 -0.17
C GLN A 6 10.54 -3.67 -0.20
N SER A 7 10.89 -2.98 -1.28
CA SER A 7 10.80 -1.52 -1.38
C SER A 7 9.36 -1.01 -1.26
N SER A 8 9.14 -0.16 -0.26
CA SER A 8 7.94 0.66 -0.09
C SER A 8 8.30 1.84 0.82
N ILE A 9 7.73 3.01 0.54
CA ILE A 9 7.90 4.20 1.38
C ILE A 9 6.54 4.84 1.67
N ALA A 10 6.46 5.58 2.77
CA ALA A 10 5.29 6.36 3.12
C ALA A 10 5.65 7.85 3.15
N LEU A 11 4.79 8.68 2.55
CA LEU A 11 4.94 10.12 2.48
C LEU A 11 3.79 10.79 3.23
N SER A 12 4.10 11.84 3.97
CA SER A 12 3.12 12.64 4.70
C SER A 12 3.63 14.06 4.85
N ASP A 13 2.73 15.03 4.75
CA ASP A 13 2.98 16.46 5.01
C ASP A 13 2.52 16.90 6.41
N ASP A 14 1.74 16.06 7.12
CA ASP A 14 1.19 16.34 8.45
C ASP A 14 1.59 15.31 9.54
N GLY A 15 2.21 14.20 9.15
CA GLY A 15 2.60 13.09 10.03
C GLY A 15 1.46 12.18 10.47
N VAL A 16 0.23 12.40 9.99
CA VAL A 16 -0.98 11.68 10.37
C VAL A 16 -1.58 10.92 9.18
N ASN A 17 -1.64 11.56 8.02
CA ASN A 17 -2.18 11.00 6.79
C ASN A 17 -1.03 10.61 5.87
N TRP A 18 -0.98 9.33 5.48
CA TRP A 18 0.16 8.78 4.76
C TRP A 18 -0.23 8.25 3.38
N VAL A 19 0.50 8.71 2.37
CA VAL A 19 0.46 8.14 1.02
C VAL A 19 1.52 7.04 0.94
N LEU A 20 1.09 5.83 0.62
CA LEU A 20 1.99 4.69 0.42
C LEU A 20 2.47 4.65 -1.04
N CYS A 21 3.78 4.61 -1.27
CA CYS A 21 4.37 4.37 -2.58
C CYS A 21 4.77 2.89 -2.70
N ASN A 22 4.09 2.16 -3.58
CA ASN A 22 4.11 0.71 -3.74
C ASN A 22 3.62 -0.06 -2.50
N ALA A 23 2.88 -1.14 -2.71
CA ALA A 23 2.39 -2.03 -1.66
C ALA A 23 3.11 -3.38 -1.76
N SER A 24 4.18 -3.55 -0.98
CA SER A 24 5.03 -4.74 -1.07
C SER A 24 4.39 -6.00 -0.45
N PRO A 25 4.85 -7.22 -0.79
CA PRO A 25 4.45 -8.44 -0.11
C PRO A 25 4.67 -8.41 1.42
N ASP A 26 5.64 -7.61 1.89
CA ASP A 26 5.96 -7.45 3.30
C ASP A 26 5.08 -6.42 4.03
N ILE A 27 4.06 -5.85 3.36
CA ILE A 27 3.31 -4.67 3.84
C ILE A 27 2.79 -4.83 5.28
N ARG A 28 2.33 -6.03 5.67
CA ARG A 28 1.86 -6.27 7.04
C ARG A 28 2.94 -5.97 8.08
N ALA A 29 4.15 -6.47 7.87
CA ALA A 29 5.27 -6.25 8.78
C ALA A 29 5.74 -4.79 8.73
N GLN A 30 5.71 -4.16 7.55
CA GLN A 30 6.07 -2.75 7.37
C GLN A 30 5.12 -1.82 8.13
N LEU A 31 3.80 -2.03 8.03
CA LEU A 31 2.79 -1.24 8.75
C LEU A 31 2.89 -1.46 10.26
N GLN A 32 3.05 -2.71 10.71
CA GLN A 32 3.22 -3.01 12.14
C GLN A 32 4.51 -2.38 12.72
N GLY A 33 5.56 -2.26 11.90
CA GLY A 33 6.83 -1.65 12.28
C GLY A 33 6.82 -0.11 12.32
N PHE A 34 5.75 0.54 11.85
CA PHE A 34 5.67 2.00 11.76
C PHE A 34 4.41 2.54 12.46
N ALA A 35 4.57 2.99 13.72
CA ALA A 35 3.46 3.36 14.60
C ALA A 35 2.39 4.30 13.98
N PRO A 36 2.72 5.34 13.18
CA PRO A 36 1.72 6.20 12.54
C PRO A 36 0.75 5.48 11.60
N MET A 37 1.04 4.26 11.16
CA MET A 37 0.13 3.46 10.33
C MET A 37 -1.07 2.90 11.09
N GLN A 38 -1.06 2.94 12.41
CA GLN A 38 -2.21 2.60 13.25
C GLN A 38 -2.51 3.73 14.24
N PRO A 39 -3.18 4.81 13.78
CA PRO A 39 -3.43 5.99 14.60
C PRO A 39 -4.49 5.76 15.70
N GLY A 40 -5.24 4.65 15.66
CA GLY A 40 -6.13 4.24 16.75
C GLY A 40 -7.32 5.19 16.99
N ARG A 41 -7.78 5.90 15.96
CA ARG A 41 -8.89 6.87 16.04
C ARG A 41 -10.26 6.19 16.07
N ALA A 42 -10.33 4.93 15.63
CA ALA A 42 -11.55 4.11 15.60
C ALA A 42 -11.22 2.62 15.83
N LEU A 43 -12.25 1.79 16.05
CA LEU A 43 -12.09 0.33 16.23
C LEU A 43 -11.38 -0.35 15.05
N ARG A 44 -11.59 0.17 13.83
CA ARG A 44 -10.81 -0.15 12.64
C ARG A 44 -10.30 1.15 12.06
N ASP A 45 -8.99 1.24 11.89
CA ASP A 45 -8.34 2.46 11.43
C ASP A 45 -7.00 2.14 10.75
N THR A 46 -6.55 3.04 9.89
CA THR A 46 -5.25 2.98 9.21
C THR A 46 -4.74 4.39 8.94
N GLY A 47 -3.42 4.57 8.98
CA GLY A 47 -2.77 5.82 8.57
C GLY A 47 -2.73 6.00 7.04
N ILE A 48 -2.99 4.94 6.27
CA ILE A 48 -2.96 4.99 4.80
C ILE A 48 -4.17 5.77 4.29
N SER A 49 -3.92 6.90 3.62
CA SER A 49 -4.95 7.72 2.97
C SER A 49 -5.07 7.47 1.46
N ALA A 50 -3.95 7.08 0.82
CA ALA A 50 -3.90 6.72 -0.60
C ALA A 50 -2.68 5.82 -0.87
N ILE A 51 -2.69 5.15 -2.02
CA ILE A 51 -1.61 4.31 -2.51
C ILE A 51 -1.24 4.79 -3.91
N VAL A 52 0.06 4.92 -4.20
CA VAL A 52 0.60 5.22 -5.53
C VAL A 52 1.43 4.03 -5.98
N LEU A 53 1.17 3.51 -7.17
CA LEU A 53 1.92 2.41 -7.79
C LEU A 53 2.80 2.97 -8.90
N MET A 54 4.10 2.69 -8.81
CA MET A 54 5.08 3.14 -9.81
C MET A 54 5.10 2.22 -11.05
N ASP A 55 4.75 0.95 -10.86
CA ASP A 55 4.67 -0.10 -11.88
C ASP A 55 3.70 -1.21 -11.43
N SER A 56 3.49 -2.21 -12.28
CA SER A 56 2.60 -3.36 -12.08
C SER A 56 3.31 -4.61 -11.54
N GLN A 57 4.57 -4.50 -11.10
CA GLN A 57 5.33 -5.68 -10.67
C GLN A 57 4.75 -6.29 -9.40
N ILE A 58 4.84 -7.62 -9.28
CA ILE A 58 4.26 -8.40 -8.17
C ILE A 58 4.79 -7.89 -6.82
N ASP A 59 6.06 -7.53 -6.73
CA ASP A 59 6.69 -7.01 -5.52
C ASP A 59 6.27 -5.59 -5.13
N HIS A 60 5.60 -4.85 -6.01
CA HIS A 60 5.08 -3.50 -5.74
C HIS A 60 3.56 -3.46 -5.57
N THR A 61 2.85 -4.56 -5.83
CA THR A 61 1.39 -4.58 -5.92
C THR A 61 0.73 -5.64 -5.02
N THR A 62 1.40 -6.75 -4.72
CA THR A 62 0.81 -7.86 -3.94
C THR A 62 0.34 -7.44 -2.54
N GLY A 63 0.95 -6.42 -1.95
CA GLY A 63 0.54 -5.88 -0.67
C GLY A 63 -0.92 -5.41 -0.64
N LEU A 64 -1.49 -5.00 -1.78
CA LEU A 64 -2.90 -4.61 -1.90
C LEU A 64 -3.86 -5.71 -1.43
N LEU A 65 -3.54 -6.98 -1.71
CA LEU A 65 -4.34 -8.13 -1.28
C LEU A 65 -4.41 -8.26 0.25
N SER A 66 -3.38 -7.78 0.96
CA SER A 66 -3.34 -7.76 2.42
C SER A 66 -4.12 -6.59 3.05
N LEU A 67 -4.54 -5.61 2.23
CA LEU A 67 -5.27 -4.41 2.66
C LEU A 67 -6.78 -4.50 2.41
N ARG A 68 -7.27 -5.60 1.84
CA ARG A 68 -8.67 -5.78 1.42
C ARG A 68 -9.72 -5.53 2.52
N GLU A 69 -9.42 -5.83 3.78
CA GLU A 69 -10.34 -5.61 4.91
C GLU A 69 -10.57 -4.12 5.23
N GLY A 70 -9.75 -3.24 4.67
CA GLY A 70 -9.84 -1.78 4.78
C GLY A 70 -10.42 -1.08 3.56
N CYS A 71 -10.89 -1.82 2.53
CA CYS A 71 -11.48 -1.21 1.34
C CYS A 71 -12.69 -0.31 1.69
N PRO A 72 -12.91 0.77 0.93
CA PRO A 72 -12.22 1.15 -0.31
C PRO A 72 -10.87 1.87 -0.09
N HIS A 73 -9.93 1.66 -1.02
CA HIS A 73 -8.64 2.38 -1.08
C HIS A 73 -8.56 3.27 -2.31
N GLN A 74 -7.99 4.46 -2.17
CA GLN A 74 -7.64 5.32 -3.31
C GLN A 74 -6.29 4.87 -3.88
N VAL A 75 -6.29 4.33 -5.10
CA VAL A 75 -5.09 3.82 -5.77
C VAL A 75 -4.80 4.64 -7.02
N TRP A 76 -3.60 5.21 -7.09
CA TRP A 76 -3.11 6.00 -8.20
C TRP A 76 -2.08 5.21 -8.98
N CYS A 77 -2.28 5.07 -10.29
CA CYS A 77 -1.35 4.43 -11.19
C CYS A 77 -1.56 4.98 -12.61
N THR A 78 -0.67 4.62 -13.54
CA THR A 78 -0.86 4.94 -14.96
C THR A 78 -1.85 3.98 -15.61
N ASP A 79 -2.40 4.35 -16.76
CA ASP A 79 -3.34 3.49 -17.52
C ASP A 79 -2.74 2.11 -17.84
N MET A 80 -1.44 2.05 -18.16
CA MET A 80 -0.75 0.78 -18.43
C MET A 80 -0.69 -0.13 -17.20
N VAL A 81 -0.40 0.44 -16.02
CA VAL A 81 -0.39 -0.33 -14.77
C VAL A 81 -1.81 -0.77 -14.42
N HIS A 82 -2.81 0.08 -14.64
CA HIS A 82 -4.20 -0.28 -14.44
C HIS A 82 -4.63 -1.45 -15.35
N GLU A 83 -4.25 -1.43 -16.63
CA GLU A 83 -4.55 -2.52 -17.58
C GLU A 83 -3.94 -3.85 -17.11
N ASP A 84 -2.66 -3.85 -16.76
CA ASP A 84 -1.98 -5.04 -16.21
C ASP A 84 -2.71 -5.57 -14.96
N LEU A 85 -3.10 -4.65 -14.06
CA LEU A 85 -3.77 -4.96 -12.81
C LEU A 85 -5.28 -5.21 -12.93
N SER A 86 -5.83 -5.14 -14.15
CA SER A 86 -7.22 -5.54 -14.45
C SER A 86 -7.28 -6.81 -15.31
N THR A 87 -6.13 -7.30 -15.80
CA THR A 87 -6.07 -8.41 -16.75
C THR A 87 -5.08 -9.49 -16.31
N GLY A 88 -3.78 -9.27 -16.46
CA GLY A 88 -2.72 -10.24 -16.16
C GLY A 88 -2.64 -10.58 -14.67
N PHE A 89 -2.79 -9.58 -13.82
CA PHE A 89 -2.94 -9.76 -12.37
C PHE A 89 -4.16 -8.95 -11.88
N PRO A 90 -5.38 -9.50 -12.00
CA PRO A 90 -6.61 -8.73 -11.84
C PRO A 90 -6.90 -8.41 -10.37
N LEU A 91 -6.33 -7.29 -9.90
CA LEU A 91 -6.57 -6.69 -8.59
C LEU A 91 -7.66 -5.63 -8.61
N PHE A 92 -7.89 -5.01 -9.77
CA PHE A 92 -8.98 -4.07 -10.01
C PHE A 92 -10.13 -4.80 -10.71
N GLU A 93 -11.37 -4.51 -10.30
CA GLU A 93 -12.60 -4.96 -10.97
C GLU A 93 -13.06 -3.95 -12.03
#